data_AF-A0A7C3TGB2-F1
#
_entry.id   AF-A0A7C3TGB2-F1
#
_cell.length_a   1.000
_cell.length_b   1.000
_cell.length_c   1.000
_cell.angle_alpha   90.00
_cell.angle_beta   90.00
_cell.angle_gamma   90.00
#
_symmetry.space_group_name_H-M   'P 1'
#
loop_
_entity.id
_entity.type
_entity.pdbx_description
1 polymer ?
#
loop_
_entity_poly.entity_id
_entity_poly.type
_entity_poly.pdbx_seq_one_letter_code
_entity_poly.pdbx_strand_id
1 'polypeptide(L)'
;MDEAIEMRGVHHRYPNAHVTLQDVSLQVKRGERVAIVGPNGAGKSTLIMVAAGLLKPSKGVVRLLGVETFSDEFRRIRHKVGVVFQDPDDQLFCPTLWEDIIFGPTNIGLPEDEVVRMGKRALADMSLQGYEKREPYRLSVGEKKKAAIATALALEPELLLLDEPTANLEPAAKRELIGLLKLIHDVRKVTIVVSAHDVDIIPYIADRVYVLNEGQILAEGDPSSIFSDYNLLSSCRLEPPIVARLFRELDWLGIERLPMTIEESLEKVEFLKGLLKKDGAK
;
A
#
# COMPACT_ATOMS: atom_id res chain seq x y z
N MET A 1 -21.70 -0.87 -9.24
CA MET A 1 -20.84 0.02 -8.43
C MET A 1 -19.40 -0.39 -8.71
N ASP A 2 -18.53 0.58 -9.02
CA ASP A 2 -17.16 0.36 -9.51
C ASP A 2 -16.09 0.48 -8.38
N GLU A 3 -16.55 0.39 -7.12
CA GLU A 3 -15.70 0.57 -5.94
C GLU A 3 -15.13 -0.78 -5.48
N ALA A 4 -13.82 -0.80 -5.24
CA ALA A 4 -13.12 -1.89 -4.58
C ALA A 4 -13.30 -1.84 -3.06
N ILE A 5 -13.28 -0.63 -2.48
CA ILE A 5 -13.52 -0.39 -1.05
C ILE A 5 -14.51 0.76 -0.91
N GLU A 6 -15.47 0.60 -0.03
CA GLU A 6 -16.37 1.66 0.39
C GLU A 6 -16.51 1.64 1.91
N MET A 7 -16.17 2.74 2.56
CA MET A 7 -16.33 2.94 4.00
C MET A 7 -17.20 4.16 4.24
N ARG A 8 -18.26 4.01 5.05
CA ARG A 8 -19.18 5.10 5.40
C ARG A 8 -19.34 5.21 6.91
N GLY A 9 -18.89 6.34 7.46
CA GLY A 9 -19.04 6.70 8.88
C GLY A 9 -18.48 5.65 9.84
N VAL A 10 -17.31 5.09 9.51
CA VAL A 10 -16.75 3.94 10.21
C VAL A 10 -16.10 4.35 11.52
N HIS A 11 -16.50 3.67 12.60
CA HIS A 11 -15.82 3.74 13.89
C HIS A 11 -15.25 2.39 14.27
N HIS A 12 -14.15 2.39 15.01
CA HIS A 12 -13.62 1.18 15.64
C HIS A 12 -12.91 1.51 16.96
N ARG A 13 -13.05 0.60 17.93
CA ARG A 13 -12.41 0.68 19.25
C ARG A 13 -12.07 -0.75 19.70
N TYR A 14 -10.83 -0.99 20.10
CA TYR A 14 -10.44 -2.25 20.72
C TYR A 14 -11.01 -2.36 22.16
N PRO A 15 -11.29 -3.57 22.65
CA PRO A 15 -11.63 -3.79 24.05
C PRO A 15 -10.54 -3.19 24.96
N ASN A 16 -10.91 -2.31 25.88
CA ASN A 16 -10.02 -1.61 26.84
C ASN A 16 -9.02 -0.60 26.24
N ALA A 17 -9.19 -0.17 25.00
CA ALA A 17 -8.35 0.86 24.39
C ALA A 17 -9.10 2.15 24.06
N HIS A 18 -8.35 3.20 23.75
CA HIS A 18 -8.88 4.43 23.16
C HIS A 18 -9.49 4.17 21.78
N VAL A 19 -10.38 5.07 21.33
CA VAL A 19 -10.98 5.00 20.00
C VAL A 19 -9.88 5.04 18.95
N THR A 20 -9.89 4.10 18.02
CA THR A 20 -8.82 3.96 17.01
C THR A 20 -9.24 4.50 15.66
N LEU A 21 -10.54 4.45 15.32
CA LEU A 21 -11.13 5.08 14.13
C LEU A 21 -12.40 5.84 14.50
N GLN A 22 -12.55 7.04 13.96
CA GLN A 22 -13.60 8.01 14.27
C GLN A 22 -14.19 8.57 12.98
N ASP A 23 -15.43 8.19 12.67
CA ASP A 23 -16.18 8.70 11.52
C ASP A 23 -15.42 8.63 10.19
N VAL A 24 -14.71 7.53 9.97
CA VAL A 24 -13.88 7.34 8.78
C VAL A 24 -14.76 7.00 7.58
N SER A 25 -14.71 7.84 6.57
CA SER A 25 -15.30 7.58 5.26
C SER A 25 -14.22 7.68 4.19
N LEU A 26 -14.13 6.66 3.34
CA LEU A 26 -13.23 6.64 2.19
C LEU A 26 -13.80 5.71 1.12
N GLN A 27 -13.37 5.91 -0.11
CA GLN A 27 -13.72 5.05 -1.23
C GLN A 27 -12.44 4.70 -1.98
N VAL A 28 -12.37 3.55 -2.62
CA VAL A 28 -11.28 3.17 -3.51
C VAL A 28 -11.89 2.53 -4.75
N LYS A 29 -11.54 3.02 -5.93
CA LYS A 29 -12.03 2.46 -7.20
C LYS A 29 -11.25 1.20 -7.57
N ARG A 30 -11.87 0.33 -8.36
CA ARG A 30 -11.18 -0.85 -8.91
C ARG A 30 -10.03 -0.42 -9.82
N GLY A 31 -8.87 -1.04 -9.64
CA GLY A 31 -7.65 -0.71 -10.38
C GLY A 31 -7.02 0.63 -9.94
N GLU A 32 -7.42 1.18 -8.80
CA GLU A 32 -6.75 2.35 -8.22
C GLU A 32 -5.55 1.92 -7.35
N ARG A 33 -4.55 2.81 -7.24
CA ARG A 33 -3.48 2.69 -6.25
C ARG A 33 -3.62 3.82 -5.23
N VAL A 34 -3.85 3.45 -3.98
CA VAL A 34 -4.15 4.40 -2.91
C VAL A 34 -3.16 4.24 -1.76
N ALA A 35 -2.67 5.35 -1.23
CA ALA A 35 -1.89 5.39 -0.01
C ALA A 35 -2.71 5.91 1.16
N ILE A 36 -2.53 5.31 2.33
CA ILE A 36 -2.99 5.81 3.62
C ILE A 36 -1.75 6.23 4.39
N VAL A 37 -1.55 7.54 4.53
CA VAL A 37 -0.40 8.12 5.22
C VAL A 37 -0.82 8.70 6.56
N GLY A 38 0.11 8.76 7.51
CA GLY A 38 -0.17 9.26 8.85
C GLY A 38 0.91 8.85 9.84
N PRO A 39 1.01 9.56 10.99
CA PRO A 39 2.00 9.24 12.00
C PRO A 39 1.77 7.84 12.60
N ASN A 40 2.77 7.34 13.32
CA ASN A 40 2.60 6.13 14.12
C ASN A 40 1.49 6.34 15.16
N GLY A 41 0.62 5.34 15.31
CA GLY A 41 -0.55 5.43 16.19
C GLY A 41 -1.77 6.15 15.60
N ALA A 42 -1.72 6.63 14.35
CA ALA A 42 -2.87 7.28 13.71
C ALA A 42 -4.07 6.35 13.42
N GLY A 43 -3.87 5.03 13.54
CA GLY A 43 -4.89 4.02 13.25
C GLY A 43 -4.77 3.36 11.87
N LYS A 44 -3.64 3.52 11.16
CA LYS A 44 -3.43 2.98 9.79
C LYS A 44 -3.64 1.46 9.70
N SER A 45 -2.95 0.69 10.53
CA SER A 45 -3.09 -0.77 10.59
C SER A 45 -4.52 -1.19 10.93
N THR A 46 -5.16 -0.48 11.87
CA THR A 46 -6.56 -0.71 12.22
C THR A 46 -7.51 -0.40 11.06
N LEU A 47 -7.26 0.68 10.32
CA LEU A 47 -8.00 1.02 9.12
C LEU A 47 -7.87 -0.07 8.06
N ILE A 48 -6.66 -0.57 7.80
CA ILE A 48 -6.43 -1.70 6.88
C ILE A 48 -7.20 -2.94 7.34
N MET A 49 -7.12 -3.32 8.61
CA MET A 49 -7.83 -4.51 9.13
C MET A 49 -9.36 -4.36 9.09
N VAL A 50 -9.89 -3.17 9.37
CA VAL A 50 -11.34 -2.89 9.26
C VAL A 50 -11.77 -2.89 7.80
N ALA A 51 -11.02 -2.23 6.92
CA ALA A 51 -11.27 -2.21 5.48
C ALA A 51 -11.24 -3.63 4.89
N ALA A 52 -10.32 -4.48 5.35
CA ALA A 52 -10.20 -5.88 4.95
C ALA A 52 -11.34 -6.80 5.44
N GLY A 53 -12.21 -6.30 6.33
CA GLY A 53 -13.24 -7.14 6.98
C GLY A 53 -12.66 -8.13 8.00
N LEU A 54 -11.46 -7.88 8.52
CA LEU A 54 -10.85 -8.67 9.60
C LEU A 54 -11.29 -8.17 10.98
N LEU A 55 -11.53 -6.86 11.12
CA LEU A 55 -12.07 -6.25 12.32
C LEU A 55 -13.45 -5.65 12.05
N LYS A 56 -14.42 -6.01 12.90
CA LYS A 56 -15.78 -5.48 12.76
C LYS A 56 -15.81 -4.00 13.17
N PRO A 57 -16.35 -3.09 12.34
CA PRO A 57 -16.56 -1.72 12.76
C PRO A 57 -17.60 -1.67 13.89
N SER A 58 -17.42 -0.77 14.85
CA SER A 58 -18.39 -0.56 15.93
C SER A 58 -19.59 0.28 15.49
N LYS A 59 -19.40 1.12 14.46
CA LYS A 59 -20.44 1.87 13.74
C LYS A 59 -20.01 2.04 12.28
N GLY A 60 -20.97 2.34 11.42
CA GLY A 60 -20.74 2.55 9.99
C GLY A 60 -20.79 1.25 9.20
N VAL A 61 -20.51 1.37 7.90
CA VAL A 61 -20.59 0.26 6.94
C VAL A 61 -19.29 0.17 6.16
N VAL A 62 -18.81 -1.06 5.94
CA VAL A 62 -17.67 -1.36 5.08
C VAL A 62 -18.12 -2.34 4.02
N ARG A 63 -17.92 -1.98 2.75
CA ARG A 63 -18.15 -2.86 1.60
C ARG A 63 -16.83 -3.07 0.85
N LEU A 64 -16.59 -4.32 0.48
CA LEU A 64 -15.47 -4.74 -0.34
C LEU A 64 -16.03 -5.34 -1.62
N LEU A 65 -15.58 -4.83 -2.77
CA LEU A 65 -16.03 -5.28 -4.08
C LEU A 65 -17.56 -5.21 -4.25
N GLY A 66 -18.20 -4.23 -3.59
CA GLY A 66 -19.66 -4.03 -3.57
C GLY A 66 -20.42 -4.83 -2.49
N VAL A 67 -19.75 -5.72 -1.77
CA VAL A 67 -20.37 -6.62 -0.77
C VAL A 67 -20.04 -6.16 0.65
N GLU A 68 -21.06 -6.05 1.50
CA GLU A 68 -20.87 -5.67 2.90
C GLU A 68 -20.08 -6.73 3.69
N THR A 69 -19.06 -6.28 4.41
CA THR A 69 -18.22 -7.15 5.24
C THR A 69 -19.03 -7.88 6.31
N PHE A 70 -18.54 -9.04 6.78
CA PHE A 70 -19.20 -9.91 7.76
C PHE A 70 -20.56 -10.51 7.34
N SER A 71 -21.00 -10.31 6.09
CA SER A 71 -22.13 -11.01 5.49
C SER A 71 -21.76 -12.42 5.00
N ASP A 72 -22.76 -13.26 4.73
CA ASP A 72 -22.54 -14.58 4.11
C ASP A 72 -21.98 -14.48 2.69
N GLU A 73 -22.38 -13.45 1.95
CA GLU A 73 -21.85 -13.17 0.62
C GLU A 73 -20.37 -12.80 0.68
N PHE A 74 -19.97 -11.99 1.68
CA PHE A 74 -18.56 -11.63 1.86
C PHE A 74 -17.68 -12.85 2.12
N ARG A 75 -18.17 -13.83 2.91
CA ARG A 75 -17.43 -15.09 3.15
C ARG A 75 -17.06 -15.82 1.86
N ARG A 76 -17.88 -15.71 0.81
CA ARG A 76 -17.67 -16.34 -0.50
C ARG A 76 -16.65 -15.58 -1.34
N ILE A 77 -16.60 -14.26 -1.24
CA ILE A 77 -15.71 -13.42 -2.05
C ILE A 77 -14.40 -13.04 -1.35
N ARG A 78 -14.23 -13.32 -0.06
CA ARG A 78 -13.06 -12.87 0.72
C ARG A 78 -11.70 -13.26 0.12
N HIS A 79 -11.63 -14.37 -0.61
CA HIS A 79 -10.39 -14.81 -1.29
C HIS A 79 -9.92 -13.84 -2.38
N LYS A 80 -10.80 -12.95 -2.86
CA LYS A 80 -10.49 -11.88 -3.80
C LYS A 80 -9.81 -10.67 -3.15
N VAL A 81 -9.64 -10.69 -1.83
CA VAL A 81 -9.01 -9.62 -1.05
C VAL A 81 -7.77 -10.18 -0.36
N GLY A 82 -6.61 -9.78 -0.84
CA GLY A 82 -5.32 -10.09 -0.24
C GLY A 82 -4.99 -9.07 0.85
N VAL A 83 -4.46 -9.54 1.97
CA VAL A 83 -3.99 -8.69 3.07
C VAL A 83 -2.56 -9.10 3.40
N VAL A 84 -1.69 -8.11 3.61
CA VAL A 84 -0.31 -8.30 4.03
C VAL A 84 -0.07 -7.44 5.26
N PHE A 85 0.29 -8.10 6.37
CA PHE A 85 0.53 -7.42 7.64
C PHE A 85 1.93 -6.77 7.69
N GLN A 86 2.11 -5.87 8.66
CA GLN A 86 3.37 -5.18 8.88
C GLN A 86 4.50 -6.15 9.22
N ASP A 87 4.27 -7.12 10.11
CA ASP A 87 5.25 -8.17 10.40
C ASP A 87 4.97 -9.40 9.53
N PRO A 88 5.87 -9.80 8.62
CA PRO A 88 5.66 -11.00 7.83
C PRO A 88 5.63 -12.28 8.69
N ASP A 89 6.21 -12.28 9.90
CA ASP A 89 6.17 -13.43 10.81
C ASP A 89 4.76 -13.65 11.42
N ASP A 90 3.87 -12.66 11.36
CA ASP A 90 2.45 -12.83 11.70
C ASP A 90 1.66 -13.62 10.62
N GLN A 91 2.27 -13.84 9.45
CA GLN A 91 1.61 -14.41 8.28
C GLN A 91 2.30 -15.67 7.73
N LEU A 92 3.62 -15.80 7.90
CA LEU A 92 4.39 -16.96 7.44
C LEU A 92 4.55 -17.96 8.60
N PHE A 93 3.95 -19.14 8.46
CA PHE A 93 3.88 -20.13 9.54
C PHE A 93 4.09 -21.58 9.10
N CYS A 94 4.15 -21.86 7.80
CA CYS A 94 4.40 -23.22 7.32
C CYS A 94 5.89 -23.61 7.41
N PRO A 95 6.19 -24.92 7.40
CA PRO A 95 7.57 -25.40 7.37
C PRO A 95 8.38 -24.91 6.15
N THR A 96 7.73 -24.76 5.00
CA THR A 96 8.36 -24.28 3.77
C THR A 96 7.59 -23.12 3.13
N LEU A 97 8.32 -22.26 2.41
CA LEU A 97 7.71 -21.16 1.69
C LEU A 97 6.68 -21.63 0.65
N TRP A 98 6.90 -22.77 -0.02
CA TRP A 98 5.93 -23.31 -0.95
C TRP A 98 4.60 -23.59 -0.25
N GLU A 99 4.63 -24.23 0.91
CA GLU A 99 3.44 -24.55 1.71
C GLU A 99 2.70 -23.29 2.15
N ASP A 100 3.40 -22.23 2.60
CA ASP A 100 2.78 -20.94 2.92
C ASP A 100 2.06 -20.33 1.70
N ILE A 101 2.70 -20.37 0.52
CA ILE A 101 2.15 -19.79 -0.71
C ILE A 101 0.92 -20.56 -1.19
N ILE A 102 0.95 -21.90 -1.15
CA ILE A 102 -0.18 -22.71 -1.61
C ILE A 102 -1.27 -22.90 -0.55
N PHE A 103 -1.04 -22.47 0.71
CA PHE A 103 -1.96 -22.66 1.81
C PHE A 103 -3.37 -22.11 1.50
N GLY A 104 -3.45 -20.87 1.01
CA GLY A 104 -4.70 -20.23 0.62
C GLY A 104 -5.45 -21.00 -0.47
N PRO A 105 -4.87 -21.17 -1.67
CA PRO A 105 -5.46 -21.93 -2.78
C PRO A 105 -5.90 -23.35 -2.38
N THR A 106 -5.10 -24.06 -1.58
CA THR A 106 -5.42 -25.42 -1.11
C THR A 106 -6.64 -25.40 -0.18
N ASN A 107 -6.71 -24.45 0.75
CA ASN A 107 -7.79 -24.38 1.74
C ASN A 107 -9.16 -24.02 1.16
N ILE A 108 -9.21 -23.38 -0.02
CA ILE A 108 -10.47 -23.14 -0.72
C ILE A 108 -10.87 -24.30 -1.65
N GLY A 109 -10.08 -25.38 -1.66
CA GLY A 109 -10.40 -26.63 -2.36
C GLY A 109 -10.18 -26.58 -3.88
N LEU A 110 -9.23 -25.78 -4.35
CA LEU A 110 -8.87 -25.75 -5.78
C LEU A 110 -8.18 -27.06 -6.22
N PRO A 111 -8.32 -27.47 -7.49
CA PRO A 111 -7.57 -28.59 -8.06
C PRO A 111 -6.05 -28.42 -7.92
N GLU A 112 -5.32 -29.53 -7.74
CA GLU A 112 -3.89 -29.53 -7.49
C GLU A 112 -3.08 -28.82 -8.61
N ASP A 113 -3.45 -29.04 -9.87
CA ASP A 113 -2.82 -28.39 -11.02
C ASP A 113 -3.00 -26.87 -11.00
N GLU A 114 -4.17 -26.40 -10.58
CA GLU A 114 -4.46 -24.98 -10.40
C GLU A 114 -3.67 -24.38 -9.22
N VAL A 115 -3.63 -25.07 -8.08
CA VAL A 115 -2.83 -24.67 -6.91
C VAL A 115 -1.36 -24.51 -7.29
N VAL A 116 -0.79 -25.48 -8.01
CA VAL A 116 0.60 -25.45 -8.46
C VAL A 116 0.85 -24.30 -9.43
N ARG A 117 -0.07 -24.07 -10.38
CA ARG A 117 -0.01 -22.95 -11.34
C ARG A 117 0.02 -21.61 -10.60
N MET A 118 -0.92 -21.39 -9.68
CA MET A 118 -1.05 -20.16 -8.92
C MET A 118 0.17 -19.92 -8.02
N GLY A 119 0.65 -20.95 -7.31
CA GLY A 119 1.82 -20.85 -6.44
C GLY A 119 3.10 -20.50 -7.20
N LYS A 120 3.34 -21.14 -8.36
CA LYS A 120 4.49 -20.80 -9.22
C LYS A 120 4.42 -19.38 -9.75
N ARG A 121 3.21 -18.91 -10.11
CA ARG A 121 2.99 -17.54 -10.56
C ARG A 121 3.27 -16.55 -9.43
N ALA A 122 2.81 -16.81 -8.21
CA ALA A 122 3.06 -15.97 -7.05
C ALA A 122 4.55 -15.87 -6.68
N LEU A 123 5.29 -16.97 -6.75
CA LEU A 123 6.75 -16.96 -6.59
C LEU A 123 7.42 -16.09 -7.66
N ALA A 124 6.98 -16.22 -8.91
CA ALA A 124 7.55 -15.47 -10.02
C ALA A 124 7.28 -13.96 -9.91
N ASP A 125 6.07 -13.58 -9.53
CA ASP A 125 5.69 -12.18 -9.29
C ASP A 125 6.56 -11.49 -8.24
N MET A 126 7.08 -12.25 -7.27
CA MET A 126 7.92 -11.75 -6.18
C MET A 126 9.42 -12.03 -6.35
N SER A 127 9.84 -12.54 -7.52
CA SER A 127 11.23 -12.94 -7.77
C SER A 127 11.78 -13.91 -6.72
N LEU A 128 10.98 -14.92 -6.36
CA LEU A 128 11.28 -15.95 -5.34
C LEU A 128 11.40 -17.36 -5.93
N GLN A 129 11.51 -17.52 -7.25
CA GLN A 129 11.74 -18.83 -7.86
C GLN A 129 13.00 -19.49 -7.26
N GLY A 130 12.93 -20.78 -6.93
CA GLY A 130 14.01 -21.50 -6.24
C GLY A 130 13.96 -21.42 -4.71
N TYR A 131 13.00 -20.72 -4.13
CA TYR A 131 12.83 -20.58 -2.68
C TYR A 131 11.81 -21.57 -2.11
N GLU A 132 11.22 -22.42 -2.95
CA GLU A 132 10.09 -23.30 -2.62
C GLU A 132 10.32 -24.10 -1.33
N LYS A 133 11.55 -24.60 -1.14
CA LYS A 133 11.93 -25.45 -0.01
C LYS A 133 12.55 -24.71 1.16
N ARG A 134 12.72 -23.39 1.07
CA ARG A 134 13.33 -22.60 2.16
C ARG A 134 12.34 -22.50 3.32
N GLU A 135 12.88 -22.58 4.53
CA GLU A 135 12.10 -22.35 5.74
C GLU A 135 11.92 -20.83 5.95
N PRO A 136 10.69 -20.32 6.20
CA PRO A 136 10.43 -18.88 6.31
C PRO A 136 11.32 -18.15 7.32
N TYR A 137 11.62 -18.77 8.47
CA TYR A 137 12.47 -18.18 9.51
C TYR A 137 13.94 -18.00 9.09
N ARG A 138 14.40 -18.63 8.00
CA ARG A 138 15.74 -18.45 7.44
C ARG A 138 15.81 -17.34 6.38
N LEU A 139 14.67 -16.80 5.97
CA LEU A 139 14.62 -15.70 5.02
C LEU A 139 15.02 -14.40 5.71
N SER A 140 15.72 -13.53 4.97
CA SER A 140 15.93 -12.14 5.35
C SER A 140 14.59 -11.39 5.45
N VAL A 141 14.56 -10.25 6.16
CA VAL A 141 13.35 -9.43 6.32
C VAL A 141 12.73 -9.06 4.97
N GLY A 142 13.55 -8.69 3.98
CA GLY A 142 13.09 -8.38 2.62
C GLY A 142 12.49 -9.59 1.90
N GLU A 143 13.14 -10.75 1.98
CA GLU A 143 12.61 -12.00 1.42
C GLU A 143 11.30 -12.41 2.10
N LYS A 144 11.18 -12.26 3.43
CA LYS A 144 9.93 -12.51 4.18
C LYS A 144 8.80 -11.58 3.75
N LYS A 145 9.07 -10.29 3.56
CA LYS A 145 8.08 -9.31 3.06
C LYS A 145 7.58 -9.68 1.67
N LYS A 146 8.50 -10.05 0.76
CA LYS A 146 8.15 -10.57 -0.58
C LYS A 146 7.35 -11.86 -0.49
N ALA A 147 7.74 -12.78 0.40
CA ALA A 147 7.03 -14.04 0.63
C ALA A 147 5.60 -13.81 1.13
N ALA A 148 5.39 -12.94 2.12
CA ALA A 148 4.05 -12.60 2.63
C ALA A 148 3.16 -12.04 1.50
N ILE A 149 3.68 -11.14 0.67
CA ILE A 149 2.96 -10.65 -0.51
C ILE A 149 2.67 -11.78 -1.51
N ALA A 150 3.62 -12.70 -1.75
CA ALA A 150 3.40 -13.86 -2.61
C ALA A 150 2.23 -14.72 -2.12
N THR A 151 2.14 -15.00 -0.81
CA THR A 151 1.01 -15.78 -0.26
C THR A 151 -0.34 -15.09 -0.51
N ALA A 152 -0.41 -13.76 -0.40
CA ALA A 152 -1.63 -12.99 -0.69
C ALA A 152 -1.97 -13.00 -2.19
N LEU A 153 -0.96 -12.90 -3.06
CA LEU A 153 -1.12 -12.94 -4.52
C LEU A 153 -1.47 -14.33 -5.07
N ALA A 154 -1.18 -15.39 -4.32
CA ALA A 154 -1.44 -16.77 -4.72
C ALA A 154 -2.94 -17.06 -4.92
N LEU A 155 -3.84 -16.31 -4.28
CA LEU A 155 -5.28 -16.40 -4.51
C LEU A 155 -5.78 -15.55 -5.69
N GLU A 156 -4.87 -14.92 -6.45
CA GLU A 156 -5.16 -13.99 -7.55
C GLU A 156 -6.20 -12.91 -7.15
N PRO A 157 -5.93 -12.12 -6.10
CA PRO A 157 -6.90 -11.16 -5.56
C PRO A 157 -7.18 -10.00 -6.52
N GLU A 158 -8.37 -9.41 -6.42
CA GLU A 158 -8.76 -8.18 -7.12
C GLU A 158 -8.33 -6.91 -6.36
N LEU A 159 -8.13 -7.05 -5.05
CA LEU A 159 -7.71 -6.00 -4.12
C LEU A 159 -6.59 -6.52 -3.21
N LEU A 160 -5.51 -5.76 -3.11
CA LEU A 160 -4.39 -6.04 -2.22
C LEU A 160 -4.23 -4.89 -1.21
N LEU A 161 -4.35 -5.22 0.08
CA LEU A 161 -4.18 -4.31 1.20
C LEU A 161 -2.82 -4.60 1.86
N LEU A 162 -1.94 -3.60 1.90
CA LEU A 162 -0.57 -3.72 2.39
C LEU A 162 -0.36 -2.81 3.59
N ASP A 163 -0.05 -3.37 4.75
CA ASP A 163 0.26 -2.60 5.95
C ASP A 163 1.78 -2.41 6.09
N GLU A 164 2.26 -1.18 5.90
CA GLU A 164 3.67 -0.79 5.94
C GLU A 164 4.64 -1.80 5.24
N PRO A 165 4.40 -2.14 3.95
CA PRO A 165 5.13 -3.19 3.25
C PRO A 165 6.60 -2.88 3.03
N THR A 166 7.06 -1.64 3.26
CA THR A 166 8.45 -1.23 3.10
C THR A 166 9.15 -0.95 4.43
N ALA A 167 8.46 -1.12 5.57
CA ALA A 167 9.05 -0.93 6.89
C ALA A 167 10.23 -1.89 7.10
N ASN A 168 11.28 -1.39 7.77
CA ASN A 168 12.51 -2.12 8.10
C ASN A 168 13.28 -2.67 6.89
N LEU A 169 12.99 -2.21 5.66
CA LEU A 169 13.75 -2.56 4.47
C LEU A 169 14.89 -1.59 4.22
N GLU A 170 16.03 -2.14 3.83
CA GLU A 170 17.13 -1.36 3.26
C GLU A 170 16.72 -0.69 1.95
N PRO A 171 17.35 0.44 1.56
CA PRO A 171 16.97 1.21 0.37
C PRO A 171 16.94 0.39 -0.94
N ALA A 172 17.83 -0.59 -1.11
CA ALA A 172 17.83 -1.45 -2.29
C ALA A 172 16.60 -2.36 -2.33
N ALA A 173 16.31 -3.08 -1.24
CA ALA A 173 15.15 -3.96 -1.13
C ALA A 173 13.82 -3.20 -1.22
N LYS A 174 13.77 -1.99 -0.66
CA LYS A 174 12.61 -1.08 -0.78
C LYS A 174 12.30 -0.73 -2.24
N ARG A 175 13.31 -0.33 -3.01
CA ARG A 175 13.16 -0.02 -4.45
C ARG A 175 12.75 -1.24 -5.26
N GLU A 176 13.35 -2.40 -4.99
CA GLU A 176 12.96 -3.66 -5.62
C GLU A 176 11.49 -3.95 -5.38
N LEU A 177 11.03 -3.90 -4.12
CA LEU A 177 9.65 -4.18 -3.77
C LEU A 177 8.66 -3.21 -4.43
N ILE A 178 8.97 -1.92 -4.45
CA ILE A 178 8.16 -0.91 -5.14
C ILE A 178 8.04 -1.23 -6.63
N GLY A 179 9.14 -1.62 -7.27
CA GLY A 179 9.16 -2.04 -8.68
C GLY A 179 8.27 -3.26 -8.93
N LEU A 180 8.33 -4.26 -8.05
CA LEU A 180 7.48 -5.46 -8.14
C LEU A 180 5.99 -5.11 -7.99
N LEU A 181 5.63 -4.30 -6.99
CA LEU A 181 4.23 -3.87 -6.77
C LEU A 181 3.67 -3.10 -7.96
N LYS A 182 4.48 -2.20 -8.56
CA LYS A 182 4.11 -1.48 -9.78
C LYS A 182 3.88 -2.44 -10.95
N LEU A 183 4.80 -3.39 -11.17
CA LEU A 183 4.67 -4.39 -12.23
C LEU A 183 3.40 -5.24 -12.07
N ILE A 184 3.11 -5.68 -10.84
CA ILE A 184 1.90 -6.46 -10.54
C ILE A 184 0.64 -5.66 -10.85
N HIS A 185 0.58 -4.41 -10.40
CA HIS A 185 -0.52 -3.52 -10.72
C HIS A 185 -0.71 -3.38 -12.23
N ASP A 186 0.38 -3.10 -12.95
CA ASP A 186 0.35 -2.84 -14.40
C ASP A 186 -0.12 -4.07 -15.20
N VAL A 187 0.36 -5.27 -14.83
CA VAL A 187 0.08 -6.52 -15.53
C VAL A 187 -1.27 -7.13 -15.13
N ARG A 188 -1.61 -7.13 -13.83
CA ARG A 188 -2.79 -7.81 -13.31
C ARG A 188 -3.99 -6.89 -13.08
N LYS A 189 -3.82 -5.57 -13.15
CA LYS A 189 -4.85 -4.55 -12.84
C LYS A 189 -5.42 -4.70 -11.42
N VAL A 190 -4.61 -5.17 -10.49
CA VAL A 190 -4.97 -5.33 -9.08
C VAL A 190 -5.09 -3.95 -8.44
N THR A 191 -6.15 -3.74 -7.66
CA THR A 191 -6.30 -2.54 -6.82
C THR A 191 -5.32 -2.65 -5.65
N ILE A 192 -4.51 -1.63 -5.40
CA ILE A 192 -3.52 -1.66 -4.31
C ILE A 192 -3.85 -0.55 -3.33
N VAL A 193 -3.98 -0.90 -2.04
CA VAL A 193 -4.01 0.08 -0.95
C VAL A 193 -2.85 -0.19 -0.04
N VAL A 194 -2.02 0.83 0.17
CA VAL A 194 -0.83 0.75 1.01
C VAL A 194 -0.95 1.70 2.18
N SER A 195 -0.71 1.23 3.40
CA SER A 195 -0.41 2.12 4.51
C SER A 195 1.09 2.39 4.53
N ALA A 196 1.50 3.63 4.77
CA ALA A 196 2.90 3.96 4.94
C ALA A 196 3.07 5.17 5.86
N HIS A 197 4.17 5.18 6.60
CA HIS A 197 4.67 6.40 7.26
C HIS A 197 5.79 7.06 6.43
N ASP A 198 6.51 6.27 5.63
CA ASP A 198 7.54 6.75 4.70
C ASP A 198 6.85 7.38 3.48
N VAL A 199 6.95 8.70 3.37
CA VAL A 199 6.30 9.48 2.31
C VAL A 199 7.05 9.43 0.98
N ASP A 200 8.36 9.11 0.99
CA ASP A 200 9.19 9.15 -0.22
C ASP A 200 8.79 8.07 -1.22
N ILE A 201 8.20 6.97 -0.76
CA ILE A 201 7.76 5.89 -1.63
C ILE A 201 6.40 6.17 -2.29
N ILE A 202 5.58 7.02 -1.66
CA ILE A 202 4.16 7.19 -2.02
C ILE A 202 3.97 7.63 -3.47
N PRO A 203 4.74 8.62 -3.99
CA PRO A 203 4.62 9.05 -5.39
C PRO A 203 4.89 7.94 -6.41
N TYR A 204 5.62 6.88 -6.04
CA TYR A 204 5.94 5.76 -6.93
C TYR A 204 4.86 4.67 -6.94
N ILE A 205 4.06 4.57 -5.88
CA ILE A 205 3.14 3.44 -5.65
C ILE A 205 1.67 3.84 -5.52
N ALA A 206 1.33 5.12 -5.45
CA ALA A 206 -0.05 5.59 -5.29
C ALA A 206 -0.38 6.80 -6.15
N ASP A 207 -1.60 6.81 -6.67
CA ASP A 207 -2.17 7.91 -7.45
C ASP A 207 -3.05 8.83 -6.60
N ARG A 208 -3.58 8.30 -5.48
CA ARG A 208 -4.35 9.06 -4.49
C ARG A 208 -3.87 8.74 -3.08
N VAL A 209 -3.97 9.73 -2.20
CA VAL A 209 -3.47 9.69 -0.83
C VAL A 209 -4.58 10.14 0.11
N TYR A 210 -4.77 9.36 1.17
CA TYR A 210 -5.56 9.69 2.34
C TYR A 210 -4.63 10.02 3.51
N VAL A 211 -4.84 11.16 4.16
CA VAL A 211 -4.10 11.53 5.38
C VAL A 211 -4.95 11.15 6.60
N LEU A 212 -4.48 10.15 7.34
CA LEU A 212 -5.09 9.68 8.57
C LEU A 212 -4.33 10.25 9.78
N ASN A 213 -5.04 10.89 10.70
CA ASN A 213 -4.48 11.34 11.97
C ASN A 213 -5.51 11.15 13.10
N GLU A 214 -5.07 10.66 14.25
CA GLU A 214 -5.92 10.42 15.43
C GLU A 214 -7.24 9.66 15.13
N GLY A 215 -7.19 8.74 14.16
CA GLY A 215 -8.32 7.93 13.74
C GLY A 215 -9.30 8.62 12.79
N GLN A 216 -8.98 9.80 12.25
CA GLN A 216 -9.80 10.56 11.31
C GLN A 216 -9.08 10.81 9.98
N ILE A 217 -9.83 10.80 8.89
CA ILE A 217 -9.33 11.24 7.58
C ILE A 217 -9.39 12.76 7.54
N LEU A 218 -8.22 13.40 7.47
CA LEU A 218 -8.11 14.86 7.45
C LEU A 218 -8.05 15.43 6.03
N ALA A 219 -7.54 14.66 5.08
CA ALA A 219 -7.41 15.08 3.69
C ALA A 219 -7.41 13.89 2.73
N GLU A 220 -7.80 14.18 1.50
CA GLU A 220 -7.77 13.28 0.34
C GLU A 220 -7.27 14.09 -0.86
N GLY A 221 -6.36 13.54 -1.65
CA GLY A 221 -5.89 14.16 -2.88
C GLY A 221 -4.81 13.34 -3.59
N ASP A 222 -4.34 13.80 -4.73
CA ASP A 222 -3.15 13.21 -5.36
C ASP A 222 -1.87 13.55 -4.54
N PRO A 223 -0.77 12.79 -4.71
CA PRO A 223 0.47 13.05 -4.00
C PRO A 223 0.97 14.49 -4.10
N SER A 224 0.81 15.15 -5.26
CA SER A 224 1.27 16.52 -5.44
C SER A 224 0.48 17.49 -4.57
N SER A 225 -0.84 17.34 -4.54
CA SER A 225 -1.73 18.20 -3.74
C SER A 225 -1.49 18.00 -2.24
N ILE A 226 -1.40 16.75 -1.77
CA ILE A 226 -1.20 16.45 -0.34
C ILE A 226 0.18 16.89 0.14
N PHE A 227 1.25 16.55 -0.58
CA PHE A 227 2.61 16.83 -0.10
C PHE A 227 3.06 18.28 -0.33
N SER A 228 2.26 19.09 -1.01
CA SER A 228 2.49 20.55 -1.09
C SER A 228 1.80 21.33 0.04
N ASP A 229 0.86 20.72 0.79
CA ASP A 229 0.18 21.36 1.92
C ASP A 229 0.96 21.18 3.23
N TYR A 230 1.88 22.10 3.49
CA TYR A 230 2.73 22.06 4.69
C TYR A 230 1.98 22.25 6.01
N ASN A 231 0.84 22.94 6.00
CA ASN A 231 0.04 23.13 7.21
C ASN A 231 -0.59 21.79 7.60
N LEU A 232 -1.16 21.09 6.63
CA LEU A 232 -1.68 19.74 6.80
C LEU A 232 -0.57 18.79 7.29
N LEU A 233 0.57 18.73 6.59
CA LEU A 233 1.67 17.83 6.96
C LEU A 233 2.18 18.10 8.38
N SER A 234 2.40 19.37 8.73
CA SER A 234 2.88 19.77 10.06
C SER A 234 1.91 19.37 11.17
N SER A 235 0.60 19.56 10.95
CA SER A 235 -0.45 19.16 11.91
C SER A 235 -0.50 17.63 12.14
N CYS A 236 -0.02 16.85 11.16
CA CYS A 236 0.01 15.39 11.20
C CYS A 236 1.37 14.81 11.57
N ARG A 237 2.39 15.64 11.89
CA ARG A 237 3.79 15.20 12.08
C ARG A 237 4.33 14.43 10.88
N LEU A 238 3.93 14.83 9.68
CA LEU A 238 4.43 14.31 8.42
C LEU A 238 5.38 15.33 7.79
N GLU A 239 6.27 14.83 6.94
CA GLU A 239 7.09 15.66 6.05
C GLU A 239 6.73 15.34 4.61
N PRO A 240 7.05 16.23 3.64
CA PRO A 240 6.96 15.88 2.23
C PRO A 240 8.15 15.02 1.80
N PRO A 241 8.06 14.38 0.61
CA PRO A 241 9.20 13.72 0.00
C PRO A 241 10.44 14.62 -0.05
N ILE A 242 11.62 14.02 0.12
CA ILE A 242 12.89 14.75 0.25
C ILE A 242 13.17 15.65 -0.97
N VAL A 243 12.77 15.21 -2.15
CA VAL A 243 12.89 15.98 -3.40
C VAL A 243 11.98 17.20 -3.41
N ALA A 244 10.73 17.07 -2.94
CA ALA A 244 9.82 18.20 -2.82
C ALA A 244 10.33 19.21 -1.78
N ARG A 245 10.87 18.73 -0.66
CA ARG A 245 11.54 19.57 0.34
C ARG A 245 12.70 20.37 -0.26
N LEU A 246 13.58 19.71 -1.03
CA LEU A 246 14.70 20.38 -1.70
C LEU A 246 14.21 21.47 -2.65
N PHE A 247 13.26 21.16 -3.52
CA PHE A 247 12.76 22.10 -4.53
C PHE A 247 12.03 23.30 -3.92
N ARG A 248 11.44 23.14 -2.73
CA ARG A 248 10.88 24.27 -1.99
C ARG A 248 11.97 25.22 -1.48
N GLU A 249 13.10 24.73 -0.99
CA GLU A 249 14.23 25.63 -0.64
C GLU A 249 14.78 26.38 -1.87
N LEU A 250 14.40 25.93 -3.07
CA LEU A 250 14.67 26.55 -4.35
C LEU A 250 13.48 27.33 -4.93
N ASP A 251 12.50 27.74 -4.11
CA ASP A 251 11.29 28.47 -4.55
C ASP A 251 11.61 29.75 -5.36
N TRP A 252 12.77 30.37 -5.10
CA TRP A 252 13.30 31.51 -5.85
C TRP A 252 13.56 31.22 -7.34
N LEU A 253 13.55 29.94 -7.76
CA LEU A 253 13.56 29.53 -9.17
C LEU A 253 12.17 29.61 -9.84
N GLY A 254 11.11 29.95 -9.10
CA GLY A 254 9.76 30.12 -9.63
C GLY A 254 9.10 28.82 -10.08
N ILE A 255 9.38 27.71 -9.38
CA ILE A 255 8.89 26.38 -9.76
C ILE A 255 7.46 26.20 -9.23
N GLU A 256 6.47 26.33 -10.12
CA GLU A 256 5.04 26.33 -9.73
C GLU A 256 4.56 25.03 -9.06
N ARG A 257 5.06 23.87 -9.50
CA ARG A 257 4.67 22.54 -8.98
C ARG A 257 5.88 21.83 -8.41
N LEU A 258 5.88 21.41 -7.16
CA LEU A 258 7.01 20.67 -6.58
C LEU A 258 7.10 19.26 -7.21
N PRO A 259 8.30 18.78 -7.59
CA PRO A 259 8.49 17.40 -8.00
C PRO A 259 8.33 16.48 -6.81
N MET A 260 7.66 15.36 -7.00
CA MET A 260 7.44 14.33 -5.98
C MET A 260 8.38 13.13 -6.14
N THR A 261 9.03 13.01 -7.29
CA THR A 261 9.99 11.94 -7.60
C THR A 261 11.36 12.49 -8.03
N ILE A 262 12.37 11.61 -8.06
CA ILE A 262 13.69 11.94 -8.58
C ILE A 262 13.60 12.19 -10.09
N GLU A 263 12.80 11.43 -10.82
CA GLU A 263 12.60 11.56 -12.26
C GLU A 263 12.00 12.93 -12.61
N GLU A 264 10.92 13.34 -11.93
CA GLU A 264 10.33 14.68 -12.09
C GLU A 264 11.32 15.80 -11.74
N SER A 265 12.19 15.56 -10.75
CA SER A 265 13.24 16.51 -10.36
C SER A 265 14.27 16.69 -11.47
N LEU A 266 14.69 15.61 -12.13
CA LEU A 266 15.64 15.65 -13.24
C LEU A 266 15.08 16.42 -14.44
N GLU A 267 13.80 16.19 -14.78
CA GLU A 267 13.11 16.92 -15.85
C GLU A 267 13.11 18.44 -15.59
N LYS A 268 12.83 18.84 -14.34
CA LYS A 268 12.86 20.25 -13.94
C LYS A 268 14.25 20.86 -14.00
N VAL A 269 15.28 20.14 -13.54
CA VAL A 269 16.66 20.63 -13.59
C VAL A 269 17.10 20.84 -15.04
N GLU A 270 16.78 19.93 -15.94
CA GLU A 270 17.11 20.10 -17.37
C GLU A 270 16.37 21.28 -18.00
N PHE A 271 15.10 21.47 -17.65
CA PHE A 271 14.33 22.66 -18.06
C PHE A 271 15.01 23.97 -17.59
N LEU A 272 15.41 24.05 -16.33
CA LEU A 272 16.08 25.22 -15.75
C LEU A 272 17.46 25.48 -16.37
N LYS A 273 18.25 24.44 -16.62
CA LYS A 273 19.53 24.57 -17.36
C LYS A 273 19.31 25.16 -18.76
N GLY A 274 18.22 24.78 -19.43
CA GLY A 274 17.84 25.33 -20.73
C GLY A 274 17.54 26.84 -20.69
N LEU A 275 16.96 27.34 -19.60
CA LEU A 275 16.70 28.77 -19.40
C LEU A 275 17.99 29.54 -19.11
N LEU A 276 18.84 29.05 -18.20
CA LEU A 276 20.09 29.72 -17.84
C LEU A 276 21.08 29.84 -19.00
N LYS A 277 21.11 28.85 -19.91
CA LYS A 277 21.92 28.93 -21.14
C LYS A 277 21.42 30.01 -22.12
N LYS A 278 20.14 30.39 -22.09
CA LYS A 278 19.60 31.46 -22.93
C LYS A 278 19.91 32.85 -22.36
N ASP A 279 19.97 32.98 -21.03
CA ASP A 279 20.31 34.25 -20.37
C ASP A 279 21.82 34.55 -20.38
N GLY A 280 22.68 33.53 -20.44
CA GLY A 280 24.14 33.68 -20.61
C GLY A 280 24.61 33.96 -22.04
N ALA A 281 23.69 34.10 -23.01
CA ALA A 281 23.98 34.40 -24.41
C ALA A 281 23.81 35.89 -24.78
N LYS A 282 23.87 36.79 -23.79
CA LYS A 282 23.92 38.25 -23.97
C LYS A 282 25.28 38.80 -23.56
#